data_AF-A0A0B2P391-F1
#
_entry.id   AF-A0A0B2P391-F1
#
_cell.length_a   1.000
_cell.length_b   1.000
_cell.length_c   1.000
_cell.angle_alpha   90.00
_cell.angle_beta   90.00
_cell.angle_gamma   90.00
#
_symmetry.space_group_name_H-M   'P 1'
#
loop_
_entity.id
_entity.type
_entity.pdbx_description
1 polymer ?
#
loop_
_entity_poly.entity_id
_entity_poly.type
_entity_poly.pdbx_seq_one_letter_code
_entity_poly.pdbx_strand_id
1 'polypeptide(L)'
;MDDAGIKYIPSNAFSYYDQVLDTTTMLGAVPPRYNWNCGEIGFDVYFLMARRNAYVPAMEKTKCFDTNYRYIVPELGSDVKFSYASHKVVDEYKEAKVILLVYREVMAELKAAGATWIQFDEPNLVKDLNAHQLQAFTHAYTALESSLSGLNFLI
;
A
#
# COMPACT_ATOMS: atom_id res chain seq x y z
N MET A 1 -1.76 23.48 15.47
CA MET A 1 -0.96 22.34 15.98
C MET A 1 0.25 22.08 15.06
N ASP A 2 0.61 23.04 14.22
CA ASP A 2 1.72 24.02 14.35
C ASP A 2 3.14 23.48 14.05
N ASP A 3 3.45 22.18 14.25
CA ASP A 3 4.83 21.79 14.62
C ASP A 3 5.30 20.34 14.26
N ALA A 4 4.88 19.69 13.16
CA ALA A 4 5.09 18.23 13.08
C ALA A 4 6.51 17.72 12.71
N GLY A 5 7.28 18.40 11.83
CA GLY A 5 8.69 18.04 11.56
C GLY A 5 9.01 16.59 11.14
N ILE A 6 8.06 15.83 10.56
CA ILE A 6 8.21 14.37 10.40
C ILE A 6 9.00 13.99 9.14
N LYS A 7 10.08 13.24 9.36
CA LYS A 7 11.09 12.75 8.39
C LYS A 7 10.76 11.41 7.72
N TYR A 8 9.79 10.65 8.23
CA TYR A 8 9.54 9.25 7.83
C TYR A 8 8.08 9.04 7.37
N ILE A 9 7.91 8.50 6.16
CA ILE A 9 6.61 8.20 5.55
C ILE A 9 6.30 6.71 5.73
N PRO A 10 5.09 6.33 6.20
CA PRO A 10 4.72 4.93 6.37
C PRO A 10 4.39 4.26 5.03
N SER A 11 5.09 3.15 4.75
CA SER A 11 4.72 2.16 3.72
C SER A 11 3.92 1.04 4.37
N ASN A 12 3.11 0.29 3.61
CA ASN A 12 2.25 -0.78 4.13
C ASN A 12 1.08 -0.33 5.03
N ALA A 13 0.71 0.96 4.96
CA ALA A 13 -0.50 1.47 5.61
C ALA A 13 -1.78 1.19 4.80
N PHE A 14 -1.66 0.98 3.49
CA PHE A 14 -2.76 0.57 2.64
C PHE A 14 -3.15 -0.88 2.95
N SER A 15 -4.44 -1.19 2.91
CA SER A 15 -4.94 -2.56 3.03
C SER A 15 -6.18 -2.70 2.15
N TYR A 16 -6.31 -3.85 1.47
CA TYR A 16 -7.53 -4.17 0.71
C TYR A 16 -8.72 -4.47 1.63
N TYR A 17 -8.46 -4.78 2.90
CA TYR A 17 -9.51 -5.09 3.84
C TYR A 17 -9.18 -4.70 5.27
N ASP A 18 -8.08 -5.21 5.80
CA ASP A 18 -7.69 -5.03 7.18
C ASP A 18 -6.20 -5.30 7.41
N GLN A 19 -5.54 -4.44 8.16
CA GLN A 19 -4.11 -4.53 8.44
C GLN A 19 -3.72 -5.77 9.26
N VAL A 20 -4.61 -6.28 10.13
CA VAL A 20 -4.36 -7.49 10.91
C VAL A 20 -4.50 -8.73 10.02
N LEU A 21 -5.45 -8.71 9.09
CA LEU A 21 -5.51 -9.70 8.01
C LEU A 21 -4.25 -9.67 7.15
N ASP A 22 -3.76 -8.50 6.76
CA ASP A 22 -2.51 -8.38 5.99
C ASP A 22 -1.34 -9.03 6.73
N THR A 23 -1.21 -8.78 8.05
CA THR A 23 -0.18 -9.39 8.88
C THR A 23 -0.38 -10.91 9.01
N THR A 24 -1.63 -11.36 9.13
CA THR A 24 -1.98 -12.80 9.17
C THR A 24 -1.53 -13.48 7.87
N THR A 25 -1.74 -12.84 6.73
CA THR A 25 -1.31 -13.36 5.43
C THR A 25 0.21 -13.31 5.25
N MET A 26 0.87 -12.25 5.71
CA MET A 26 2.33 -12.15 5.70
C MET A 26 2.99 -13.32 6.45
N LEU A 27 2.40 -13.73 7.58
CA LEU A 27 2.88 -14.83 8.40
C LEU A 27 2.39 -16.21 7.93
N GLY A 28 1.60 -16.30 6.86
CA GLY A 28 1.03 -17.56 6.39
C GLY A 28 0.11 -18.22 7.42
N ALA A 29 -0.47 -17.45 8.33
CA ALA A 29 -1.28 -17.94 9.44
C ALA A 29 -2.73 -18.23 8.99
N VAL A 30 -2.88 -19.01 7.92
CA VAL A 30 -4.17 -19.33 7.31
C VAL A 30 -4.83 -20.51 8.03
N PRO A 31 -6.08 -20.37 8.50
CA PRO A 31 -6.78 -21.49 9.14
C PRO A 31 -6.96 -22.70 8.20
N PRO A 32 -6.87 -23.94 8.72
CA PRO A 32 -6.89 -25.15 7.89
C PRO A 32 -8.12 -25.30 6.99
N ARG A 33 -9.27 -24.74 7.39
CA ARG A 33 -10.53 -24.78 6.63
C ARG A 33 -10.46 -24.08 5.27
N TYR A 34 -9.47 -23.23 5.03
CA TYR A 34 -9.26 -22.56 3.74
C TYR A 34 -8.37 -23.36 2.79
N ASN A 35 -7.90 -24.55 3.20
CA ASN A 35 -7.14 -25.49 2.38
C ASN A 35 -5.92 -24.88 1.68
N TRP A 36 -5.29 -23.89 2.31
CA TRP A 36 -4.02 -23.32 1.86
C TRP A 36 -2.87 -24.06 2.52
N ASN A 37 -1.88 -24.47 1.74
CA ASN A 37 -0.81 -25.36 2.19
C ASN A 37 0.57 -24.68 2.26
N CYS A 38 0.91 -23.86 1.25
CA CYS A 38 2.15 -23.10 1.16
C CYS A 38 2.11 -22.12 -0.04
N GLY A 39 3.09 -21.22 -0.13
CA GLY A 39 3.31 -20.34 -1.28
C GLY A 39 2.89 -18.88 -1.03
N GLU A 40 2.79 -18.09 -2.09
CA GLU A 40 2.27 -16.72 -1.98
C GLU A 40 0.74 -16.76 -1.80
N ILE A 41 0.22 -16.01 -0.84
CA ILE A 41 -1.22 -15.85 -0.62
C ILE A 41 -1.75 -14.82 -1.62
N GLY A 42 -2.49 -15.32 -2.61
CA GLY A 42 -3.24 -14.49 -3.55
C GLY A 42 -4.57 -13.97 -2.99
N PHE A 43 -5.24 -13.15 -3.79
CA PHE A 43 -6.52 -12.52 -3.41
C PHE A 43 -7.64 -13.52 -3.11
N ASP A 44 -7.64 -14.70 -3.73
CA ASP A 44 -8.68 -15.71 -3.49
C ASP A 44 -8.70 -16.15 -2.03
N VAL A 45 -7.54 -16.53 -1.47
CA VAL A 45 -7.41 -16.95 -0.06
C VAL A 45 -7.58 -15.76 0.87
N TYR A 46 -7.00 -14.60 0.51
CA TYR A 46 -7.13 -13.36 1.28
C TYR A 46 -8.60 -12.96 1.47
N PHE A 47 -9.37 -12.88 0.38
CA PHE A 47 -10.78 -12.50 0.45
C PHE A 47 -11.65 -13.61 0.99
N LEU A 48 -11.31 -14.88 0.81
CA LEU A 48 -12.02 -15.99 1.45
C LEU A 48 -11.95 -15.92 2.98
N MET A 49 -10.79 -15.54 3.53
CA MET A 49 -10.65 -15.25 4.97
C MET A 49 -11.45 -14.02 5.39
N ALA A 50 -11.43 -12.95 4.58
CA ALA A 50 -12.09 -11.68 4.87
C ALA A 50 -13.62 -11.71 4.75
N ARG A 51 -14.13 -12.49 3.79
CA ARG A 51 -15.53 -12.55 3.33
C ARG A 51 -15.83 -13.98 2.91
N ARG A 52 -16.74 -14.62 3.64
CA ARG A 52 -17.21 -16.00 3.43
C ARG A 52 -17.51 -16.27 1.95
N ASN A 53 -17.40 -17.52 1.53
CA ASN A 53 -18.03 -17.97 0.29
C ASN A 53 -19.25 -18.87 0.60
N ALA A 54 -19.77 -19.57 -0.40
CA ALA A 54 -20.93 -20.45 -0.24
C ALA A 54 -20.65 -21.70 0.63
N TYR A 55 -19.39 -22.06 0.84
CA TYR A 55 -18.97 -23.33 1.44
C TYR A 55 -18.17 -23.17 2.75
N VAL A 56 -17.48 -22.04 2.92
CA VAL A 56 -16.55 -21.79 4.04
C VAL A 56 -16.86 -20.42 4.66
N PRO A 57 -17.06 -20.34 5.99
CA PRO A 57 -17.30 -19.08 6.69
C PRO A 57 -16.03 -18.21 6.73
N ALA A 58 -16.24 -16.89 6.84
CA ALA A 58 -15.17 -15.92 7.06
C ALA A 58 -14.54 -16.07 8.45
N MET A 59 -13.39 -15.44 8.66
CA MET A 59 -12.84 -15.21 10.00
C MET A 59 -13.68 -14.20 10.76
N GLU A 60 -13.60 -14.26 12.10
CA GLU A 60 -14.31 -13.34 12.98
C GLU A 60 -13.79 -11.90 12.81
N LYS A 61 -14.67 -10.93 13.06
CA LYS A 61 -14.30 -9.52 13.16
C LYS A 61 -14.66 -8.95 14.51
N THR A 62 -13.72 -8.26 15.14
CA THR A 62 -13.96 -7.58 16.41
C THR A 62 -13.59 -6.09 16.34
N LYS A 63 -13.97 -5.34 17.37
CA LYS A 63 -13.71 -3.90 17.45
C LYS A 63 -12.22 -3.65 17.69
N CYS A 64 -11.64 -2.72 16.94
CA CYS A 64 -10.27 -2.28 17.14
C CYS A 64 -10.24 -1.28 18.30
N PHE A 65 -9.90 -1.78 19.48
CA PHE A 65 -9.86 -1.00 20.72
C PHE A 65 -11.16 -0.22 20.96
N ASP A 66 -11.06 1.07 21.26
CA ASP A 66 -12.17 1.99 21.48
C ASP A 66 -12.68 2.65 20.18
N THR A 67 -11.98 2.49 19.06
CA THR A 67 -12.33 3.07 17.76
C THR A 67 -13.52 2.38 17.09
N ASN A 68 -14.17 3.05 16.14
CA ASN A 68 -15.24 2.42 15.34
C ASN A 68 -14.74 1.43 14.27
N TYR A 69 -13.42 1.27 14.12
CA TYR A 69 -12.84 0.34 13.17
C TYR A 69 -13.00 -1.12 13.65
N ARG A 70 -13.12 -2.06 12.70
CA ARG A 70 -13.17 -3.50 12.99
C ARG A 70 -12.11 -4.23 12.21
N TYR A 71 -11.36 -5.10 12.88
CA TYR A 71 -10.28 -5.89 12.29
C TYR A 71 -10.64 -7.38 12.28
N ILE A 72 -9.94 -8.16 11.45
CA ILE A 72 -10.09 -9.62 11.38
C ILE A 72 -9.27 -10.27 12.50
N VAL A 73 -9.90 -11.09 13.33
CA VAL A 73 -9.25 -11.76 14.45
C VAL A 73 -8.44 -12.96 13.93
N PRO A 74 -7.10 -12.99 14.10
CA PRO A 74 -6.30 -14.15 13.73
C PRO A 74 -6.67 -15.39 14.55
N GLU A 75 -6.77 -16.53 13.91
CA GLU A 75 -7.06 -17.81 14.56
C GLU A 75 -5.77 -18.61 14.70
N LEU A 76 -5.09 -18.44 15.83
CA LEU A 76 -3.81 -19.08 16.12
C LEU A 76 -4.01 -20.38 16.89
N GLY A 77 -3.19 -21.39 16.59
CA GLY A 77 -3.21 -22.69 17.26
C GLY A 77 -1.97 -23.50 16.93
N SER A 78 -1.82 -24.67 17.55
CA SER A 78 -0.69 -25.58 17.33
C SER A 78 -0.58 -26.07 15.88
N ASP A 79 -1.68 -26.06 15.14
CA ASP A 79 -1.77 -26.62 13.80
C ASP A 79 -1.46 -25.58 12.70
N VAL A 80 -1.30 -24.30 13.08
CA VAL A 80 -0.98 -23.22 12.15
C VAL A 80 0.52 -23.29 11.79
N LYS A 81 0.80 -23.41 10.49
CA LYS A 81 2.15 -23.42 9.95
C LYS A 81 2.52 -22.03 9.45
N PHE A 82 3.34 -21.33 10.23
CA PHE A 82 3.85 -20.02 9.82
C PHE A 82 4.84 -20.16 8.66
N SER A 83 4.73 -19.24 7.71
CA SER A 83 5.68 -19.08 6.61
C SER A 83 5.60 -17.67 6.06
N TYR A 84 6.67 -17.19 5.43
CA TYR A 84 6.64 -15.88 4.78
C TYR A 84 5.84 -15.98 3.47
N ALA A 85 4.56 -15.61 3.53
CA ALA A 85 3.56 -15.98 2.53
C ALA A 85 2.85 -14.78 1.90
N SER A 86 3.24 -13.56 2.26
CA SER A 86 2.83 -12.35 1.52
C SER A 86 3.99 -11.35 1.46
N HIS A 87 4.35 -10.94 0.25
CA HIS A 87 5.41 -9.96 0.00
C HIS A 87 4.90 -8.52 -0.08
N LYS A 88 3.61 -8.29 0.19
CA LYS A 88 2.92 -6.98 0.13
C LYS A 88 3.75 -5.82 0.67
N VAL A 89 4.34 -5.97 1.86
CA VAL A 89 5.15 -4.92 2.50
C VAL A 89 6.33 -4.48 1.61
N VAL A 90 7.04 -5.46 1.05
CA VAL A 90 8.23 -5.24 0.23
C VAL A 90 7.82 -4.76 -1.15
N ASP A 91 6.73 -5.27 -1.68
CA ASP A 91 6.23 -4.91 -3.00
C ASP A 91 5.68 -3.48 -3.02
N GLU A 92 4.91 -3.07 -2.02
CA GLU A 92 4.47 -1.67 -1.87
C GLU A 92 5.65 -0.72 -1.69
N TYR A 93 6.67 -1.11 -0.93
CA TYR A 93 7.88 -0.32 -0.79
C TYR A 93 8.63 -0.18 -2.12
N LYS A 94 8.73 -1.27 -2.90
CA LYS A 94 9.36 -1.25 -4.23
C LYS A 94 8.53 -0.46 -5.23
N GLU A 95 7.22 -0.63 -5.26
CA GLU A 95 6.30 0.08 -6.14
C GLU A 95 6.40 1.59 -5.92
N ALA A 96 6.33 2.03 -4.66
CA ALA A 96 6.49 3.44 -4.30
C ALA A 96 7.82 4.01 -4.80
N LYS A 97 8.87 3.19 -4.83
CA LYS A 97 10.20 3.57 -5.34
C LYS A 97 10.29 3.52 -6.87
N VAL A 98 9.69 2.53 -7.52
CA VAL A 98 9.77 2.30 -8.98
C VAL A 98 8.96 3.32 -9.76
N ILE A 99 7.75 3.69 -9.30
CA ILE A 99 6.93 4.70 -9.99
C ILE A 99 7.73 6.00 -10.18
N LEU A 100 8.44 6.43 -9.12
CA LEU A 100 9.30 7.60 -9.20
C LEU A 100 10.44 7.44 -10.20
N LEU A 101 11.03 6.25 -10.35
CA LEU A 101 12.07 5.99 -11.36
C LEU A 101 11.52 6.09 -12.79
N VAL A 102 10.36 5.50 -13.06
CA VAL A 102 9.71 5.55 -14.39
C VAL A 102 9.37 6.98 -14.80
N TYR A 103 8.85 7.79 -13.87
CA TYR A 103 8.61 9.21 -14.14
C TYR A 103 9.89 9.97 -14.54
N ARG A 104 11.03 9.63 -13.95
CA ARG A 104 12.33 10.22 -14.33
C ARG A 104 12.76 9.82 -15.74
N GLU A 105 12.52 8.57 -16.14
CA GLU A 105 12.82 8.09 -17.50
C GLU A 105 11.95 8.80 -18.54
N VAL A 106 10.64 8.88 -18.32
CA VAL A 106 9.71 9.62 -19.19
C VAL A 106 10.11 11.08 -19.33
N MET A 107 10.49 11.74 -18.24
CA MET A 107 10.99 13.12 -18.28
C MET A 107 12.31 13.25 -19.06
N ALA A 108 13.21 12.28 -18.96
CA ALA A 108 14.46 12.28 -19.72
C ALA A 108 14.21 12.14 -21.22
N GLU A 109 13.28 11.27 -21.63
CA GLU A 109 12.88 11.12 -23.03
C GLU A 109 12.19 12.38 -23.58
N LEU A 110 11.28 12.98 -22.81
CA LEU A 110 10.63 14.22 -23.19
C LEU A 110 11.64 15.37 -23.36
N LYS A 111 12.64 15.47 -22.48
CA LYS A 111 13.77 16.41 -22.64
C LYS A 111 14.54 16.16 -23.92
N ALA A 112 14.90 14.91 -24.18
CA ALA A 112 15.64 14.53 -25.38
C ALA A 112 14.86 14.84 -26.66
N ALA A 113 13.53 14.75 -26.62
CA ALA A 113 12.63 15.14 -27.70
C ALA A 113 12.44 16.67 -27.84
N GLY A 114 13.01 17.47 -26.93
CA GLY A 114 12.96 18.93 -26.96
C GLY A 114 11.79 19.56 -26.18
N ALA A 115 11.09 18.79 -25.34
CA ALA A 115 10.03 19.34 -24.49
C ALA A 115 10.61 20.31 -23.44
N THR A 116 10.03 21.50 -23.35
CA THR A 116 10.42 22.55 -22.39
C THR A 116 9.39 22.74 -21.26
N TRP A 117 8.24 22.07 -21.38
CA TRP A 117 7.13 22.07 -20.43
C TRP A 117 6.59 20.64 -20.23
N ILE A 118 6.21 20.31 -19.00
CA ILE A 118 5.47 19.09 -18.63
C ILE A 118 4.31 19.44 -17.70
N GLN A 119 3.21 18.71 -17.78
CA GLN A 119 2.06 18.88 -16.89
C GLN A 119 1.83 17.59 -16.11
N PHE A 120 1.64 17.71 -14.81
CA PHE A 120 1.24 16.61 -13.93
C PHE A 120 -0.19 16.85 -13.45
N ASP A 121 -1.11 16.03 -13.92
CA ASP A 121 -2.51 16.14 -13.51
C ASP A 121 -2.68 15.53 -12.12
N GLU A 122 -2.85 16.39 -11.10
CA GLU A 122 -3.04 15.98 -9.70
C GLU A 122 -4.46 16.30 -9.19
N PRO A 123 -5.53 15.75 -9.80
CA PRO A 123 -6.92 16.07 -9.46
C PRO A 123 -7.31 15.63 -8.04
N ASN A 124 -6.48 14.83 -7.37
CA ASN A 124 -6.69 14.51 -5.96
C ASN A 124 -6.40 15.69 -5.03
N LEU A 125 -5.58 16.66 -5.43
CA LEU A 125 -5.25 17.85 -4.62
C LEU A 125 -6.46 18.76 -4.34
N VAL A 126 -7.54 18.62 -5.11
CA VAL A 126 -8.79 19.39 -4.90
C VAL A 126 -9.71 18.78 -3.83
N LYS A 127 -9.39 17.58 -3.34
CA LYS A 127 -10.16 16.89 -2.32
C LYS A 127 -9.74 17.36 -0.93
N ASP A 128 -10.58 17.09 0.07
CA ASP A 128 -10.22 17.25 1.48
C ASP A 128 -9.18 16.20 1.89
N LEU A 129 -7.92 16.48 1.54
CA LEU A 129 -6.79 15.63 1.82
C LEU A 129 -6.30 15.86 3.24
N ASN A 130 -6.01 14.79 3.96
CA ASN A 130 -5.32 14.90 5.23
C ASN A 130 -3.83 15.23 5.00
N ALA A 131 -3.14 15.69 6.05
CA ALA A 131 -1.76 16.15 5.96
C ALA A 131 -0.79 15.07 5.43
N HIS A 132 -1.07 13.80 5.72
CA HIS A 132 -0.27 12.67 5.23
C HIS A 132 -0.36 12.53 3.71
N GLN A 133 -1.57 12.66 3.15
CA GLN A 133 -1.79 12.59 1.71
C GLN A 133 -1.09 13.75 0.99
N LEU A 134 -1.18 14.98 1.51
CA LEU A 134 -0.50 16.15 0.92
C LEU A 134 1.03 15.99 0.93
N GLN A 135 1.61 15.44 2.00
CA GLN A 135 3.06 15.26 2.10
C GLN A 135 3.59 14.17 1.15
N ALA A 136 2.77 13.18 0.78
CA ALA A 136 3.13 12.20 -0.23
C ALA A 136 3.41 12.87 -1.60
N PHE A 137 2.61 13.87 -1.98
CA PHE A 137 2.89 14.69 -3.17
C PHE A 137 4.22 15.42 -3.02
N THR A 138 4.45 16.12 -1.90
CA THR A 138 5.73 16.82 -1.66
C THR A 138 6.93 15.89 -1.82
N HIS A 139 6.89 14.69 -1.22
CA HIS A 139 8.00 13.74 -1.30
C HIS A 139 8.23 13.22 -2.71
N ALA A 140 7.15 12.92 -3.44
CA ALA A 140 7.23 12.52 -4.84
C ALA A 140 7.89 13.61 -5.70
N TYR A 141 7.43 14.86 -5.60
CA TYR A 141 7.99 15.98 -6.36
C TYR A 141 9.43 16.32 -5.95
N THR A 142 9.80 16.21 -4.67
CA THR A 142 11.21 16.34 -4.23
C THR A 142 12.08 15.23 -4.82
N ALA A 143 11.58 13.98 -4.86
CA ALA A 143 12.32 12.89 -5.50
C ALA A 143 12.45 13.10 -7.02
N LEU A 144 11.55 13.84 -7.66
CA LEU A 144 11.58 14.14 -9.10
C LEU A 144 12.35 15.43 -9.43
N GLU A 145 12.68 16.28 -8.45
CA GLU A 145 13.29 17.61 -8.63
C GLU A 145 14.53 17.59 -9.52
N SER A 146 15.47 16.68 -9.26
CA SER A 146 16.68 16.53 -10.09
C SER A 146 16.38 16.24 -11.57
N SER A 147 15.28 15.54 -11.84
CA SER A 147 14.85 15.20 -13.21
C SER A 147 14.00 16.29 -13.86
N LEU A 148 13.35 17.14 -13.05
CA LEU A 148 12.63 18.33 -13.49
C LEU A 148 13.55 19.51 -13.82
N SER A 149 14.81 19.49 -13.38
CA SER A 149 15.78 20.53 -13.73
C SER A 149 15.89 20.70 -15.25
N GLY A 150 15.69 21.93 -15.72
CA GLY A 150 15.67 22.28 -17.14
C GLY A 150 14.31 22.12 -17.85
N LEU A 151 13.27 21.67 -17.14
CA LEU A 151 11.88 21.75 -17.59
C LEU A 151 11.10 22.75 -16.74
N ASN A 152 10.21 23.49 -17.39
CA ASN A 152 9.09 24.10 -16.68
C ASN A 152 8.04 23.03 -16.42
N PHE A 153 7.33 23.12 -15.29
CA PHE A 153 6.26 22.18 -14.99
C PHE A 153 5.00 22.91 -14.51
N LEU A 154 3.85 22.32 -14.85
CA LEU A 154 2.53 22.70 -14.39
C LEU A 154 1.96 21.56 -13.54
N ILE A 155 1.27 21.90 -12.46
CA ILE A 155 0.45 21.00 -11.66
C ILE A 155 -0.98 21.55 -11.66
#